data_AF-A0A7X7NVR6-F1
#
_entry.id   AF-A0A7X7NVR6-F1
#
_cell.length_a   1.000
_cell.length_b   1.000
_cell.length_c   1.000
_cell.angle_alpha   90.00
_cell.angle_beta   90.00
_cell.angle_gamma   90.00
#
_symmetry.space_group_name_H-M   'P 1'
#
loop_
_entity.id
_entity.type
_entity.pdbx_description
1 polymer ?
#
loop_
_entity_poly.entity_id
_entity_poly.type
_entity_poly.pdbx_seq_one_letter_code
_entity_poly.pdbx_strand_id
1 'polypeptide(L)'
;MSEFVNRRRARRLSDEQDNTEANEKIEIITNDFNIAKGQFESAVKLFNENKERIEDEIVLSLEERIKEITEDIQIVEEDFNYLKNKSDDIEKRKSKLDLKRPRNQERILKMVEDLLVNLDDIEEEVEDLTDVIMDLYEDIENSAGEYYKGKKRSYRFESIEDISKVINKAFDKLKDTLSFDFTNDRSSKTKTLVALLPYLEEEELNEIADMIINDHEDMKGLKLATIFPFLSTEKCDEIFLAKMTSLNQGELSSIVPFVSQKVLSSLVDEYIKGNVSKVNMNAIYPFLSQEDIKRIFFYELKQGN
;
A
#
# COMPACT_ATOMS: atom_id res chain seq x y z
N MET A 1 -5.73 42.31 6.81
CA MET A 1 -6.90 41.61 6.22
C MET A 1 -8.16 42.43 6.44
N SER A 2 -9.13 42.43 5.50
CA SER A 2 -10.32 43.29 5.60
C SER A 2 -11.40 42.73 6.54
N GLU A 3 -12.15 43.61 7.19
CA GLU A 3 -13.28 43.29 8.09
C GLU A 3 -14.35 42.39 7.43
N PHE A 4 -14.39 42.34 6.10
CA PHE A 4 -15.34 41.52 5.33
C PHE A 4 -14.89 40.05 5.25
N VAL A 5 -13.58 39.80 5.16
CA VAL A 5 -13.00 38.45 5.18
C VAL A 5 -13.18 37.82 6.56
N ASN A 6 -12.95 38.60 7.62
CA ASN A 6 -13.15 38.16 9.01
C ASN A 6 -14.62 37.80 9.29
N ARG A 7 -15.59 38.54 8.72
CA ARG A 7 -17.02 38.22 8.87
C ARG A 7 -17.47 36.96 8.12
N ARG A 8 -16.84 36.61 7.00
CA ARG A 8 -17.12 35.33 6.29
C ARG A 8 -16.49 34.14 7.01
N ARG A 9 -15.26 34.27 7.53
CA ARG A 9 -14.63 33.27 8.41
C ARG A 9 -15.43 33.04 9.71
N ALA A 10 -15.87 34.13 10.36
CA ALA A 10 -16.75 34.07 11.54
C ALA A 10 -18.11 33.39 11.30
N ARG A 11 -18.64 33.43 10.06
CA ARG A 11 -19.84 32.69 9.68
C ARG A 11 -19.57 31.22 9.37
N ARG A 12 -18.37 30.85 8.91
CA ARG A 12 -17.99 29.43 8.76
C ARG A 12 -17.85 28.74 10.12
N LEU A 13 -17.44 29.48 11.16
CA LEU A 13 -17.41 29.01 12.56
C LEU A 13 -18.80 28.77 13.20
N SER A 14 -19.91 29.22 12.59
CA SER A 14 -21.25 28.80 13.04
C SER A 14 -21.65 27.43 12.50
N ASP A 15 -20.95 26.98 11.45
CA ASP A 15 -21.15 25.69 10.84
C ASP A 15 -20.03 24.77 11.37
N GLU A 16 -20.34 23.49 11.55
CA GLU A 16 -19.56 22.50 12.31
C GLU A 16 -18.13 22.20 11.79
N GLN A 17 -17.60 22.93 10.80
CA GLN A 17 -16.53 22.46 9.92
C GLN A 17 -15.07 22.63 10.41
N ASP A 18 -14.72 23.62 11.24
CA ASP A 18 -13.29 23.91 11.52
C ASP A 18 -12.66 23.04 12.64
N ASN A 19 -13.45 22.45 13.55
CA ASN A 19 -12.90 21.51 14.56
C ASN A 19 -12.76 20.09 13.98
N THR A 20 -13.52 19.82 12.92
CA THR A 20 -13.49 18.54 12.21
C THR A 20 -12.14 18.34 11.55
N GLU A 21 -11.54 19.37 10.96
CA GLU A 21 -10.23 19.30 10.31
C GLU A 21 -9.10 18.92 11.30
N ALA A 22 -9.06 19.56 12.49
CA ALA A 22 -8.07 19.20 13.51
C ALA A 22 -8.28 17.78 14.06
N ASN A 23 -9.54 17.37 14.22
CA ASN A 23 -9.88 16.02 14.68
C ASN A 23 -9.54 14.95 13.62
N GLU A 24 -9.79 15.23 12.34
CA GLU A 24 -9.39 14.40 11.21
C GLU A 24 -7.86 14.24 11.14
N LYS A 25 -7.11 15.35 11.26
CA LYS A 25 -5.63 15.28 11.34
C LYS A 25 -5.13 14.47 12.53
N ILE A 26 -5.71 14.66 13.70
CA ILE A 26 -5.37 13.85 14.89
C ILE A 26 -5.64 12.36 14.63
N GLU A 27 -6.72 12.01 13.94
CA GLU A 27 -7.03 10.61 13.59
C GLU A 27 -6.00 10.04 12.62
N ILE A 28 -5.65 10.78 11.56
CA ILE A 28 -4.63 10.41 10.56
C ILE A 28 -3.29 10.18 11.25
N ILE A 29 -2.77 11.18 11.97
CA ILE A 29 -1.48 11.10 12.68
C ILE A 29 -1.49 9.95 13.69
N THR A 30 -2.59 9.74 14.42
CA THR A 30 -2.72 8.61 15.35
C THR A 30 -2.54 7.27 14.63
N ASN A 31 -3.17 7.12 13.46
CA ASN A 31 -3.07 5.88 12.69
C ASN A 31 -1.65 5.70 12.15
N ASP A 32 -1.08 6.73 11.51
CA ASP A 32 0.26 6.68 10.90
C ASP A 32 1.34 6.37 11.93
N PHE A 33 1.29 7.04 13.07
CA PHE A 33 2.26 6.82 14.14
C PHE A 33 2.16 5.43 14.78
N ASN A 34 0.95 4.87 14.90
CA ASN A 34 0.78 3.48 15.35
C ASN A 34 1.38 2.48 14.38
N ILE A 35 1.26 2.71 13.06
CA ILE A 35 1.90 1.87 12.05
C ILE A 35 3.42 1.95 12.18
N ALA A 36 3.99 3.16 12.25
CA ALA A 36 5.42 3.36 12.41
C ALA A 36 5.95 2.60 13.65
N LYS A 37 5.26 2.70 14.79
CA LYS A 37 5.59 1.95 16.01
C LYS A 37 5.57 0.43 15.80
N GLY A 38 4.53 -0.10 15.15
CA GLY A 38 4.43 -1.55 14.86
C GLY A 38 5.54 -2.04 13.92
N GLN A 39 5.92 -1.22 12.93
CA GLN A 39 7.05 -1.52 12.04
C GLN A 39 8.37 -1.49 12.80
N PHE A 40 8.58 -0.53 13.68
CA PHE A 40 9.75 -0.45 14.53
C PHE A 40 9.87 -1.66 15.47
N GLU A 41 8.78 -2.05 16.14
CA GLU A 41 8.74 -3.27 16.97
C GLU A 41 9.12 -4.51 16.16
N SER A 42 8.66 -4.60 14.91
CA SER A 42 9.00 -5.69 13.99
C SER A 42 10.48 -5.67 13.61
N ALA A 43 11.06 -4.49 13.37
CA ALA A 43 12.49 -4.31 13.11
C ALA A 43 13.34 -4.79 14.31
N VAL A 44 12.99 -4.33 15.51
CA VAL A 44 13.68 -4.71 16.77
C VAL A 44 13.58 -6.22 17.01
N LYS A 45 12.42 -6.83 16.73
CA LYS A 45 12.26 -8.28 16.81
C LYS A 45 13.18 -9.01 15.83
N LEU A 46 13.20 -8.59 14.57
CA LEU A 46 14.06 -9.17 13.54
C LEU A 46 15.54 -9.05 13.91
N PHE A 47 15.95 -7.89 14.42
CA PHE A 47 17.30 -7.66 14.92
C PHE A 47 17.66 -8.65 16.02
N ASN A 48 16.81 -8.79 17.05
CA ASN A 48 17.04 -9.71 18.16
C ASN A 48 17.11 -11.18 17.72
N GLU A 49 16.29 -11.59 16.76
CA GLU A 49 16.28 -12.96 16.22
C GLU A 49 17.56 -13.29 15.43
N ASN A 50 18.19 -12.30 14.81
CA ASN A 50 19.38 -12.49 13.97
C ASN A 50 20.69 -12.02 14.63
N LYS A 51 20.61 -11.43 15.82
CA LYS A 51 21.73 -10.80 16.53
C LYS A 51 22.99 -11.67 16.62
N GLU A 52 22.83 -12.97 16.88
CA GLU A 52 23.95 -13.93 17.00
C GLU A 52 24.67 -14.23 15.67
N ARG A 53 24.08 -13.83 14.53
CA ARG A 53 24.59 -14.08 13.17
C ARG A 53 25.22 -12.84 12.53
N ILE A 54 25.06 -11.67 13.16
CA ILE A 54 25.58 -10.39 12.70
C ILE A 54 26.94 -10.14 13.36
N GLU A 55 27.84 -9.44 12.67
CA GLU A 55 29.14 -9.06 13.23
C GLU A 55 28.98 -8.09 14.41
N ASP A 56 29.75 -8.28 15.49
CA ASP A 56 29.63 -7.51 16.74
C ASP A 56 29.70 -5.97 16.54
N GLU A 57 30.52 -5.49 15.61
CA GLU A 57 30.65 -4.06 15.29
C GLU A 57 29.35 -3.49 14.69
N ILE A 58 28.70 -4.26 13.82
CA ILE A 58 27.41 -3.91 13.20
C ILE A 58 26.30 -3.98 14.24
N VAL A 59 26.32 -4.99 15.12
CA VAL A 59 25.37 -5.11 16.23
C VAL A 59 25.38 -3.85 17.09
N LEU A 60 26.56 -3.37 17.48
CA LEU A 60 26.68 -2.15 18.30
C LEU A 60 26.11 -0.92 17.59
N SER A 61 26.37 -0.76 16.29
CA SER A 61 25.83 0.35 15.50
C SER A 61 24.30 0.29 15.38
N LEU A 62 23.73 -0.90 15.16
CA LEU A 62 22.28 -1.10 15.10
C LEU A 62 21.62 -0.89 16.46
N GLU A 63 22.25 -1.28 17.56
CA GLU A 63 21.76 -1.00 18.92
C GLU A 63 21.70 0.51 19.21
N GLU A 64 22.71 1.26 18.77
CA GLU A 64 22.73 2.72 18.91
C GLU A 64 21.59 3.37 18.13
N ARG A 65 21.39 2.97 16.87
CA ARG A 65 20.26 3.46 16.05
C ARG A 65 18.89 3.10 16.62
N ILE A 66 18.71 1.86 17.09
CA ILE A 66 17.48 1.44 17.77
C ILE A 66 17.21 2.33 18.98
N LYS A 67 18.26 2.67 19.74
CA LYS A 67 18.13 3.56 20.89
C LYS A 67 17.73 4.98 20.48
N GLU A 68 18.36 5.56 19.47
CA GLU A 68 18.01 6.88 18.93
C GLU A 68 16.55 6.93 18.47
N ILE A 69 16.13 5.97 17.64
CA ILE A 69 14.74 5.90 17.15
C ILE A 69 13.74 5.70 18.31
N THR A 70 14.12 4.98 19.37
CA THR A 70 13.29 4.84 20.56
C THR A 70 13.09 6.18 21.27
N GLU A 71 14.15 6.98 21.39
CA GLU A 71 14.10 8.32 21.97
C GLU A 71 13.23 9.26 21.11
N ASP A 72 13.38 9.20 19.78
CA ASP A 72 12.59 9.99 18.84
C ASP A 72 11.09 9.65 18.91
N ILE A 73 10.74 8.34 18.91
CA ILE A 73 9.36 7.88 19.12
C ILE A 73 8.78 8.46 20.41
N GLN A 74 9.56 8.46 21.50
CA GLN A 74 9.09 8.98 22.78
C GLN A 74 8.81 10.48 22.71
N ILE A 75 9.69 11.26 22.08
CA ILE A 75 9.53 12.72 21.94
C ILE A 75 8.29 13.04 21.11
N VAL A 76 8.16 12.44 19.92
CA VAL A 76 7.00 12.65 19.04
C VAL A 76 5.70 12.25 19.75
N GLU A 77 5.71 11.16 20.53
CA GLU A 77 4.55 10.74 21.31
C GLU A 77 4.16 11.74 22.40
N GLU A 78 5.14 12.27 23.14
CA GLU A 78 4.90 13.27 24.18
C GLU A 78 4.29 14.55 23.59
N ASP A 79 4.87 15.06 22.51
CA ASP A 79 4.41 16.26 21.83
C ASP A 79 3.04 16.07 21.17
N PHE A 80 2.81 14.93 20.52
CA PHE A 80 1.50 14.63 19.94
C PHE A 80 0.42 14.50 21.02
N ASN A 81 0.71 13.83 22.14
CA ASN A 81 -0.22 13.75 23.27
C ASN A 81 -0.52 15.13 23.88
N TYR A 82 0.47 16.02 23.93
CA TYR A 82 0.25 17.42 24.33
C TYR A 82 -0.75 18.12 23.39
N LEU A 83 -0.63 17.93 22.07
CA LEU A 83 -1.58 18.50 21.10
C LEU A 83 -2.99 17.90 21.21
N LYS A 84 -3.12 16.59 21.46
CA LYS A 84 -4.43 15.95 21.71
C LYS A 84 -5.12 16.57 22.94
N ASN A 85 -4.39 16.76 24.03
CA ASN A 85 -4.91 17.43 25.23
C ASN A 85 -5.29 18.90 24.95
N LYS A 86 -4.53 19.60 24.11
CA LYS A 86 -4.84 20.98 23.69
C LYS A 86 -6.11 21.03 22.85
N SER A 87 -6.35 20.04 21.98
CA SER A 87 -7.62 19.88 21.23
C SER A 87 -8.82 19.71 22.17
N ASP A 88 -8.72 18.78 23.15
CA ASP A 88 -9.76 18.57 24.16
C ASP A 88 -10.08 19.86 24.94
N ASP A 89 -9.06 20.64 25.27
CA ASP A 89 -9.23 21.91 25.97
C ASP A 89 -9.88 23.00 25.10
N ILE A 90 -9.62 23.01 23.79
CA ILE A 90 -10.35 23.85 22.83
C ILE A 90 -11.83 23.47 22.81
N GLU A 91 -12.16 22.18 22.74
CA GLU A 91 -13.55 21.69 22.77
C GLU A 91 -14.28 22.08 24.08
N LYS A 92 -13.62 21.90 25.23
CA LYS A 92 -14.15 22.33 26.54
C LYS A 92 -14.36 23.84 26.61
N ARG A 93 -13.52 24.65 25.98
CA ARG A 93 -13.70 26.12 25.93
C ARG A 93 -14.81 26.52 24.97
N LYS A 94 -14.88 25.87 23.81
CA LYS A 94 -15.92 26.07 22.80
C LYS A 94 -17.32 25.86 23.39
N SER A 95 -17.51 24.77 24.15
CA SER A 95 -18.79 24.46 24.81
C SER A 95 -19.21 25.46 25.91
N LYS A 96 -18.27 26.21 26.48
CA LYS A 96 -18.52 27.18 27.56
C LYS A 96 -18.74 28.62 27.05
N LEU A 97 -18.40 28.91 25.79
CA LEU A 97 -18.46 30.25 25.22
C LEU A 97 -19.75 30.48 24.40
N ASP A 98 -20.30 31.69 24.48
CA ASP A 98 -21.36 32.14 23.57
C ASP A 98 -20.76 32.43 22.20
N LEU A 99 -20.83 31.44 21.30
CA LEU A 99 -20.29 31.52 19.93
C LEU A 99 -21.12 32.41 19.00
N LYS A 100 -22.24 32.98 19.45
CA LYS A 100 -22.94 34.02 18.67
C LYS A 100 -22.16 35.35 18.66
N ARG A 101 -21.16 35.49 19.55
CA ARG A 101 -20.32 36.69 19.65
C ARG A 101 -19.07 36.54 18.77
N PRO A 102 -18.83 37.46 17.81
CA PRO A 102 -17.69 37.38 16.90
C PRO A 102 -16.33 37.28 17.61
N ARG A 103 -16.16 38.01 18.73
CA ARG A 103 -14.91 37.96 19.51
C ARG A 103 -14.63 36.57 20.13
N ASN A 104 -15.66 35.81 20.47
CA ASN A 104 -15.47 34.47 21.01
C ASN A 104 -15.13 33.48 19.89
N GLN A 105 -15.76 33.63 18.73
CA GLN A 105 -15.43 32.85 17.53
C GLN A 105 -13.96 33.08 17.10
N GLU A 106 -13.52 34.33 17.02
CA GLU A 106 -12.14 34.68 16.65
C GLU A 106 -11.10 34.11 17.62
N ARG A 107 -11.42 34.05 18.92
CA ARG A 107 -10.56 33.43 19.94
C ARG A 107 -10.41 31.92 19.72
N ILE A 108 -11.51 31.21 19.46
CA ILE A 108 -11.46 29.77 19.21
C ILE A 108 -10.74 29.49 17.89
N LEU A 109 -11.03 30.26 16.84
CA LEU A 109 -10.37 30.11 15.54
C LEU A 109 -8.86 30.21 15.66
N LYS A 110 -8.35 31.23 16.35
CA LYS A 110 -6.91 31.37 16.53
C LYS A 110 -6.29 30.16 17.24
N MET A 111 -6.97 29.62 18.25
CA MET A 111 -6.48 28.44 18.95
C MET A 111 -6.47 27.18 18.06
N VAL A 112 -7.46 27.04 17.17
CA VAL A 112 -7.52 25.94 16.20
C VAL A 112 -6.47 26.11 15.11
N GLU A 113 -6.29 27.31 14.57
CA GLU A 113 -5.20 27.61 13.61
C GLU A 113 -3.83 27.31 14.22
N ASP A 114 -3.58 27.75 15.46
CA ASP A 114 -2.35 27.45 16.18
C ASP A 114 -2.21 25.93 16.45
N LEU A 115 -3.30 25.18 16.64
CA LEU A 115 -3.25 23.72 16.82
C LEU A 115 -2.89 23.02 15.50
N LEU A 116 -3.54 23.39 14.40
CA LEU A 116 -3.35 22.80 13.08
C LEU A 116 -1.89 22.91 12.62
N VAL A 117 -1.27 24.08 12.78
CA VAL A 117 0.15 24.26 12.42
C VAL A 117 1.05 23.27 13.15
N ASN A 118 0.86 23.09 14.46
CA ASN A 118 1.67 22.12 15.21
C ASN A 118 1.32 20.67 14.87
N LEU A 119 0.08 20.39 14.43
CA LEU A 119 -0.29 19.05 13.96
C LEU A 119 0.37 18.74 12.61
N ASP A 120 0.51 19.75 11.73
CA ASP A 120 1.26 19.61 10.47
C ASP A 120 2.73 19.28 10.75
N ASP A 121 3.35 19.96 11.71
CA ASP A 121 4.74 19.69 12.12
C ASP A 121 4.89 18.24 12.63
N ILE A 122 3.97 17.77 13.48
CA ILE A 122 3.99 16.38 13.98
C ILE A 122 3.73 15.36 12.85
N GLU A 123 2.88 15.68 11.89
CA GLU A 123 2.62 14.82 10.74
C GLU A 123 3.91 14.60 9.91
N GLU A 124 4.69 15.67 9.68
CA GLU A 124 5.99 15.60 9.03
C GLU A 124 7.01 14.78 9.86
N GLU A 125 7.08 15.00 11.17
CA GLU A 125 7.96 14.22 12.06
C GLU A 125 7.64 12.71 12.05
N VAL A 126 6.36 12.35 11.98
CA VAL A 126 5.93 10.94 11.88
C VAL A 126 6.30 10.34 10.52
N GLU A 127 6.22 11.11 9.44
CA GLU A 127 6.68 10.67 8.11
C GLU A 127 8.20 10.42 8.10
N ASP A 128 8.98 11.39 8.60
CA ASP A 128 10.44 11.27 8.71
C ASP A 128 10.86 10.06 9.56
N LEU A 129 10.18 9.87 10.69
CA LEU A 129 10.41 8.72 11.56
C LEU A 129 10.11 7.39 10.84
N THR A 130 9.06 7.35 10.02
CA THR A 130 8.72 6.18 9.23
C THR A 130 9.85 5.83 8.25
N ASP A 131 10.40 6.83 7.55
CA ASP A 131 11.51 6.63 6.63
C ASP A 131 12.77 6.11 7.36
N VAL A 132 13.10 6.67 8.53
CA VAL A 132 14.23 6.21 9.37
C VAL A 132 14.04 4.77 9.86
N ILE A 133 12.83 4.38 10.24
CA ILE A 133 12.50 3.01 10.67
C ILE A 133 12.66 2.02 9.49
N MET A 134 12.28 2.41 8.28
CA MET A 134 12.47 1.58 7.08
C MET A 134 13.95 1.36 6.78
N ASP A 135 14.76 2.41 6.84
CA ASP A 135 16.21 2.31 6.66
C ASP A 135 16.84 1.38 7.71
N LEU A 136 16.41 1.47 8.97
CA LEU A 136 16.85 0.54 10.02
C LEU A 136 16.49 -0.91 9.66
N TYR A 137 15.28 -1.16 9.18
CA TYR A 137 14.84 -2.50 8.81
C TYR A 137 15.70 -3.08 7.68
N GLU A 138 15.93 -2.30 6.61
CA GLU A 138 16.78 -2.70 5.48
C GLU A 138 18.22 -3.01 5.95
N ASP A 139 18.77 -2.19 6.83
CA ASP A 139 20.12 -2.40 7.35
C ASP A 139 20.24 -3.66 8.21
N ILE A 140 19.21 -3.98 9.01
CA ILE A 140 19.15 -5.24 9.77
C ILE A 140 19.09 -6.44 8.81
N GLU A 141 18.25 -6.40 7.78
CA GLU A 141 18.12 -7.47 6.78
C GLU A 141 19.43 -7.72 6.04
N ASN A 142 20.08 -6.64 5.58
CA ASN A 142 21.36 -6.72 4.88
C ASN A 142 22.47 -7.30 5.76
N SER A 143 22.47 -6.93 7.05
CA SER A 143 23.50 -7.34 8.02
C SER A 143 23.39 -8.81 8.45
N ALA A 144 22.20 -9.42 8.36
CA ALA A 144 21.98 -10.82 8.74
C ALA A 144 22.58 -11.87 7.77
N GLY A 145 23.20 -11.44 6.66
CA GLY A 145 23.98 -12.28 5.74
C GLY A 145 23.18 -12.90 4.59
N GLU A 146 23.77 -12.86 3.39
CA GLU A 146 23.19 -13.22 2.09
C GLU A 146 22.53 -14.62 2.00
N TYR A 147 21.22 -14.69 2.29
CA TYR A 147 20.28 -15.65 1.67
C TYR A 147 19.08 -14.95 1.02
N TYR A 148 19.23 -13.65 0.73
CA TYR A 148 18.26 -12.81 0.04
C TYR A 148 18.87 -12.15 -1.22
N LYS A 149 19.62 -12.90 -2.04
CA LYS A 149 19.70 -12.57 -3.48
C LYS A 149 18.36 -12.93 -4.12
N GLY A 150 17.37 -12.07 -3.89
CA GLY A 150 15.99 -12.25 -4.38
C GLY A 150 14.88 -11.63 -3.54
N LYS A 151 15.18 -10.92 -2.44
CA LYS A 151 14.20 -10.07 -1.75
C LYS A 151 14.89 -8.82 -1.20
N LYS A 152 15.03 -7.77 -2.02
CA LYS A 152 14.48 -6.49 -1.57
C LYS A 152 12.99 -6.66 -1.73
N ARG A 153 12.20 -6.54 -0.67
CA ARG A 153 10.73 -6.33 -0.67
C ARG A 153 10.18 -6.64 0.72
N SER A 154 9.58 -5.64 1.38
CA SER A 154 8.38 -5.87 2.19
C SER A 154 7.73 -4.56 2.65
N TYR A 155 7.17 -3.74 1.74
CA TYR A 155 5.87 -3.16 2.09
C TYR A 155 4.87 -4.30 2.00
N ARG A 156 4.67 -5.03 3.09
CA ARG A 156 3.53 -5.94 3.16
C ARG A 156 2.30 -5.05 3.30
N PHE A 157 1.50 -4.91 2.25
CA PHE A 157 0.19 -4.30 2.45
C PHE A 157 -0.64 -5.27 3.30
N GLU A 158 -0.84 -4.94 4.57
CA GLU A 158 -1.72 -5.70 5.46
C GLU A 158 -3.18 -5.27 5.27
N SER A 159 -3.42 -4.11 4.62
CA SER A 159 -4.74 -3.56 4.35
C SER A 159 -4.80 -2.61 3.13
N ILE A 160 -6.01 -2.35 2.62
CA ILE A 160 -6.26 -1.26 1.64
C ILE A 160 -5.86 0.12 2.17
N GLU A 161 -5.83 0.35 3.48
CA GLU A 161 -5.35 1.61 4.06
C GLU A 161 -3.85 1.82 3.78
N ASP A 162 -3.04 0.77 3.75
CA ASP A 162 -1.60 0.85 3.43
C ASP A 162 -1.38 1.17 1.95
N ILE A 163 -2.20 0.58 1.09
CA ILE A 163 -2.27 0.95 -0.34
C ILE A 163 -2.73 2.41 -0.43
N SER A 164 -3.76 2.81 0.32
CA SER A 164 -4.27 4.19 0.31
C SER A 164 -3.21 5.21 0.76
N LYS A 165 -2.26 4.87 1.64
CA LYS A 165 -1.17 5.76 2.06
C LYS A 165 -0.11 5.93 0.98
N VAL A 166 0.31 4.84 0.33
CA VAL A 166 1.23 4.90 -0.83
C VAL A 166 0.58 5.65 -1.99
N ILE A 167 -0.71 5.39 -2.22
CA ILE A 167 -1.56 6.15 -3.14
C ILE A 167 -1.56 7.63 -2.72
N ASN A 168 -1.92 7.99 -1.49
CA ASN A 168 -1.96 9.39 -1.06
C ASN A 168 -0.59 10.10 -1.16
N LYS A 169 0.52 9.42 -0.83
CA LYS A 169 1.91 9.93 -0.96
C LYS A 169 2.33 10.09 -2.43
N ALA A 170 1.93 9.18 -3.32
CA ALA A 170 2.10 9.32 -4.76
C ALA A 170 1.16 10.37 -5.38
N PHE A 171 -0.04 10.54 -4.81
CA PHE A 171 -1.07 11.46 -5.27
C PHE A 171 -0.89 12.89 -4.79
N ASP A 172 -0.28 13.17 -3.65
CA ASP A 172 0.01 14.57 -3.27
C ASP A 172 0.93 15.26 -4.30
N LYS A 173 1.76 14.47 -5.00
CA LYS A 173 2.55 14.93 -6.17
C LYS A 173 1.74 15.03 -7.48
N LEU A 174 0.58 14.38 -7.59
CA LEU A 174 -0.27 14.30 -8.80
C LEU A 174 -1.64 15.00 -8.65
N LYS A 175 -1.96 15.51 -7.46
CA LYS A 175 -3.23 16.14 -7.06
C LYS A 175 -3.58 17.35 -7.90
N ASP A 176 -2.56 18.10 -8.33
CA ASP A 176 -2.72 19.24 -9.22
C ASP A 176 -3.02 18.82 -10.68
N THR A 177 -2.81 17.55 -11.05
CA THR A 177 -2.94 17.04 -12.42
C THR A 177 -4.16 16.14 -12.62
N LEU A 178 -4.63 15.42 -11.59
CA LEU A 178 -5.73 14.45 -11.69
C LEU A 178 -6.88 14.80 -10.73
N SER A 179 -7.97 15.36 -11.26
CA SER A 179 -9.21 15.59 -10.51
C SER A 179 -10.01 14.30 -10.35
N PHE A 180 -9.59 13.40 -9.44
CA PHE A 180 -10.31 12.16 -9.14
C PHE A 180 -10.96 12.22 -7.75
N ASP A 181 -12.30 12.16 -7.70
CA ASP A 181 -13.05 12.15 -6.44
C ASP A 181 -12.81 10.83 -5.69
N PHE A 182 -11.95 10.87 -4.67
CA PHE A 182 -11.83 9.79 -3.67
C PHE A 182 -13.04 9.82 -2.73
N THR A 183 -14.17 9.29 -3.20
CA THR A 183 -15.28 8.97 -2.30
C THR A 183 -14.99 7.64 -1.59
N ASN A 184 -15.50 7.46 -0.37
CA ASN A 184 -15.31 6.26 0.44
C ASN A 184 -16.07 5.01 -0.09
N ASP A 185 -16.40 4.99 -1.38
CA ASP A 185 -17.06 3.89 -2.08
C ASP A 185 -16.02 2.86 -2.58
N ARG A 186 -16.26 1.57 -2.34
CA ARG A 186 -15.38 0.47 -2.80
C ARG A 186 -15.23 0.43 -4.32
N SER A 187 -16.28 0.83 -5.07
CA SER A 187 -16.18 0.94 -6.53
C SER A 187 -15.25 2.07 -6.98
N SER A 188 -15.09 3.09 -6.14
CA SER A 188 -14.15 4.20 -6.34
C SER A 188 -12.73 3.74 -6.06
N LYS A 189 -12.49 3.05 -4.93
CA LYS A 189 -11.15 2.54 -4.55
C LYS A 189 -10.54 1.61 -5.61
N THR A 190 -11.33 0.67 -6.15
CA THR A 190 -10.87 -0.25 -7.21
C THR A 190 -10.57 0.47 -8.53
N LYS A 191 -11.36 1.49 -8.90
CA LYS A 191 -11.08 2.32 -10.08
C LYS A 191 -9.80 3.13 -9.92
N THR A 192 -9.56 3.69 -8.75
CA THR A 192 -8.33 4.41 -8.45
C THR A 192 -7.12 3.47 -8.52
N LEU A 193 -7.20 2.29 -7.89
CA LEU A 193 -6.12 1.31 -7.95
C LEU A 193 -5.79 0.93 -9.40
N VAL A 194 -6.80 0.68 -10.24
CA VAL A 194 -6.60 0.36 -11.67
C VAL A 194 -5.91 1.51 -12.42
N ALA A 195 -6.22 2.76 -12.10
CA ALA A 195 -5.56 3.92 -12.70
C ALA A 195 -4.08 4.05 -12.31
N LEU A 196 -3.66 3.38 -11.22
CA LEU A 196 -2.32 3.48 -10.66
C LEU A 196 -1.38 2.35 -11.04
N LEU A 197 -1.92 1.21 -11.45
CA LEU A 197 -1.11 0.06 -11.90
C LEU A 197 0.08 0.43 -12.80
N PRO A 198 0.00 1.39 -13.74
CA PRO A 198 1.15 1.76 -14.57
C PRO A 198 2.33 2.42 -13.82
N TYR A 199 2.10 2.89 -12.60
CA TYR A 199 3.05 3.65 -11.79
C TYR A 199 3.55 2.86 -10.58
N LEU A 200 3.02 1.65 -10.36
CA LEU A 200 3.44 0.77 -9.29
C LEU A 200 4.68 -0.04 -9.72
N GLU A 201 5.53 -0.33 -8.76
CA GLU A 201 6.70 -1.17 -8.95
C GLU A 201 6.29 -2.65 -9.08
N GLU A 202 7.17 -3.49 -9.65
CA GLU A 202 6.89 -4.91 -9.87
C GLU A 202 6.59 -5.65 -8.55
N GLU A 203 7.22 -5.20 -7.48
CA GLU A 203 6.96 -5.43 -6.05
C GLU A 203 5.47 -5.43 -5.74
N GLU A 204 4.87 -4.26 -5.90
CA GLU A 204 3.52 -3.93 -5.47
C GLU A 204 2.49 -4.63 -6.37
N LEU A 205 2.78 -4.69 -7.67
CA LEU A 205 1.96 -5.39 -8.65
C LEU A 205 1.86 -6.88 -8.32
N ASN A 206 2.97 -7.51 -7.92
CA ASN A 206 2.99 -8.92 -7.51
C ASN A 206 2.16 -9.15 -6.24
N GLU A 207 2.23 -8.25 -5.26
CA GLU A 207 1.42 -8.35 -4.04
C GLU A 207 -0.08 -8.19 -4.31
N ILE A 208 -0.46 -7.22 -5.16
CA ILE A 208 -1.85 -7.06 -5.60
C ILE A 208 -2.34 -8.35 -6.29
N ALA A 209 -1.50 -8.95 -7.13
CA ALA A 209 -1.82 -10.23 -7.77
C ALA A 209 -2.09 -11.33 -6.75
N ASP A 210 -1.22 -11.47 -5.75
CA ASP A 210 -1.33 -12.48 -4.70
C ASP A 210 -2.57 -12.24 -3.81
N MET A 211 -2.91 -10.99 -3.49
CA MET A 211 -4.13 -10.66 -2.75
C MET A 211 -5.40 -11.00 -3.51
N ILE A 212 -5.45 -10.71 -4.83
CA ILE A 212 -6.57 -11.12 -5.68
C ILE A 212 -6.66 -12.65 -5.72
N ILE A 213 -5.52 -13.34 -5.87
CA ILE A 213 -5.43 -14.80 -5.94
C ILE A 213 -5.93 -15.50 -4.67
N ASN A 214 -5.72 -14.85 -3.52
CA ASN A 214 -6.10 -15.33 -2.19
C ASN A 214 -7.48 -14.83 -1.73
N ASP A 215 -8.29 -14.26 -2.65
CA ASP A 215 -9.64 -13.74 -2.38
C ASP A 215 -9.68 -12.73 -1.20
N HIS A 216 -8.66 -11.89 -1.08
CA HIS A 216 -8.58 -10.87 -0.03
C HIS A 216 -9.81 -9.96 -0.06
N GLU A 217 -10.38 -9.63 1.11
CA GLU A 217 -11.66 -8.93 1.20
C GLU A 217 -11.66 -7.58 0.47
N ASP A 218 -10.52 -6.90 0.52
CA ASP A 218 -10.27 -5.61 -0.10
C ASP A 218 -10.16 -5.66 -1.62
N MET A 219 -9.76 -6.81 -2.17
CA MET A 219 -9.62 -7.00 -3.62
C MET A 219 -10.92 -7.48 -4.27
N LYS A 220 -12.01 -7.60 -3.50
CA LYS A 220 -13.32 -8.02 -4.02
C LYS A 220 -13.80 -7.07 -5.13
N GLY A 221 -13.94 -7.64 -6.32
CA GLY A 221 -14.42 -6.94 -7.52
C GLY A 221 -13.31 -6.55 -8.50
N LEU A 222 -12.04 -6.61 -8.09
CA LEU A 222 -10.91 -6.49 -9.01
C LEU A 222 -10.59 -7.86 -9.60
N LYS A 223 -10.63 -7.96 -10.94
CA LYS A 223 -10.28 -9.20 -11.63
C LYS A 223 -8.78 -9.25 -11.88
N LEU A 224 -8.18 -10.43 -11.69
CA LEU A 224 -6.77 -10.67 -11.99
C LEU A 224 -6.40 -10.32 -13.45
N ALA A 225 -7.35 -10.49 -14.38
CA ALA A 225 -7.21 -10.07 -15.78
C ALA A 225 -6.85 -8.58 -15.97
N THR A 226 -7.19 -7.73 -15.00
CA THR A 226 -6.94 -6.28 -15.06
C THR A 226 -5.47 -5.93 -14.82
N ILE A 227 -4.75 -6.78 -14.09
CA ILE A 227 -3.38 -6.50 -13.67
C ILE A 227 -2.32 -7.17 -14.57
N PHE A 228 -2.66 -8.21 -15.33
CA PHE A 228 -1.70 -8.92 -16.20
C PHE A 228 -0.88 -8.02 -17.13
N PRO A 229 -1.42 -6.94 -17.73
CA PRO A 229 -0.63 -6.05 -18.60
C PRO A 229 0.55 -5.36 -17.90
N PHE A 230 0.54 -5.32 -16.56
CA PHE A 230 1.54 -4.64 -15.74
C PHE A 230 2.49 -5.63 -15.04
N LEU A 231 2.10 -6.90 -14.91
CA LEU A 231 2.95 -7.92 -14.30
C LEU A 231 4.11 -8.32 -15.21
N SER A 232 5.22 -8.73 -14.60
CA SER A 232 6.32 -9.37 -15.33
C SER A 232 5.89 -10.70 -15.94
N THR A 233 6.56 -11.08 -17.03
CA THR A 233 6.33 -12.37 -17.68
C THR A 233 6.60 -13.52 -16.73
N GLU A 234 7.61 -13.39 -15.87
CA GLU A 234 7.99 -14.36 -14.84
C GLU A 234 6.87 -14.59 -13.82
N LYS A 235 6.21 -13.53 -13.34
CA LYS A 235 5.07 -13.69 -12.43
C LYS A 235 3.85 -14.26 -13.15
N CYS A 236 3.59 -13.87 -14.41
CA CYS A 236 2.52 -14.46 -15.21
C CYS A 236 2.73 -15.96 -15.44
N ASP A 237 3.97 -16.38 -15.69
CA ASP A 237 4.39 -17.78 -15.79
C ASP A 237 4.11 -18.55 -14.49
N GLU A 238 4.48 -17.98 -13.34
CA GLU A 238 4.21 -18.56 -12.01
C GLU A 238 2.71 -18.76 -11.77
N ILE A 239 1.91 -17.71 -11.96
CA ILE A 239 0.46 -17.74 -11.78
C ILE A 239 -0.18 -18.77 -12.72
N PHE A 240 0.25 -18.80 -13.99
CA PHE A 240 -0.24 -19.74 -14.97
C PHE A 240 0.03 -21.18 -14.55
N LEU A 241 1.27 -21.51 -14.18
CA LEU A 241 1.64 -22.86 -13.75
C LEU A 241 0.90 -23.28 -12.48
N ALA A 242 0.73 -22.36 -11.52
CA ALA A 242 0.04 -22.64 -10.25
C ALA A 242 -1.46 -22.88 -10.43
N LYS A 243 -2.10 -22.20 -11.39
CA LYS A 243 -3.57 -22.22 -11.53
C LYS A 243 -4.10 -22.77 -12.86
N MET A 244 -3.28 -23.21 -13.81
CA MET A 244 -3.77 -23.70 -15.13
C MET A 244 -4.82 -24.81 -15.06
N THR A 245 -4.86 -25.58 -13.96
CA THR A 245 -5.86 -26.65 -13.73
C THR A 245 -7.10 -26.20 -12.96
N SER A 246 -7.07 -25.01 -12.34
CA SER A 246 -8.11 -24.46 -11.46
C SER A 246 -8.72 -23.14 -11.96
N LEU A 247 -8.06 -22.42 -12.86
CA LEU A 247 -8.61 -21.21 -13.49
C LEU A 247 -9.85 -21.55 -14.31
N ASN A 248 -10.84 -20.65 -14.24
CA ASN A 248 -11.95 -20.72 -15.19
C ASN A 248 -11.46 -20.33 -16.59
N GLN A 249 -12.22 -20.71 -17.62
CA GLN A 249 -11.82 -20.51 -19.01
C GLN A 249 -11.57 -19.03 -19.37
N GLY A 250 -12.30 -18.11 -18.74
CA GLY A 250 -12.14 -16.67 -18.97
C GLY A 250 -10.82 -16.14 -18.42
N GLU A 251 -10.44 -16.55 -17.22
CA GLU A 251 -9.17 -16.19 -16.59
C GLU A 251 -7.97 -16.78 -17.32
N LEU A 252 -8.07 -18.05 -17.72
CA LEU A 252 -7.03 -18.72 -18.49
C LEU A 252 -6.78 -17.99 -19.83
N SER A 253 -7.84 -17.62 -20.54
CA SER A 253 -7.72 -16.89 -21.80
C SER A 253 -7.13 -15.48 -21.62
N SER A 254 -7.27 -14.90 -20.42
CA SER A 254 -6.81 -13.54 -20.12
C SER A 254 -5.32 -13.50 -19.78
N ILE A 255 -4.77 -14.55 -19.17
CA ILE A 255 -3.35 -14.59 -18.76
C ILE A 255 -2.43 -15.05 -19.90
N VAL A 256 -2.90 -15.95 -20.78
CA VAL A 256 -2.09 -16.56 -21.86
C VAL A 256 -1.30 -15.56 -22.73
N PRO A 257 -1.83 -14.37 -23.10
CA PRO A 257 -1.06 -13.38 -23.85
C PRO A 257 0.23 -12.89 -23.17
N PHE A 258 0.32 -13.03 -21.84
CA PHE A 258 1.40 -12.53 -21.00
C PHE A 258 2.32 -13.64 -20.49
N VAL A 259 2.06 -14.89 -20.86
CA VAL A 259 2.85 -16.08 -20.48
C VAL A 259 3.96 -16.31 -21.51
N SER A 260 5.14 -16.72 -21.04
CA SER A 260 6.29 -17.00 -21.89
C SER A 260 6.06 -18.20 -22.81
N GLN A 261 6.69 -18.17 -23.98
CA GLN A 261 6.70 -19.30 -24.92
C GLN A 261 7.24 -20.59 -24.28
N LYS A 262 8.17 -20.46 -23.32
CA LYS A 262 8.75 -21.62 -22.61
C LYS A 262 7.68 -22.34 -21.79
N VAL A 263 6.88 -21.59 -21.02
CA VAL A 263 5.79 -22.17 -20.21
C VAL A 263 4.68 -22.72 -21.09
N LEU A 264 4.32 -22.02 -22.17
CA LEU A 264 3.35 -22.52 -23.14
C LEU A 264 3.80 -23.82 -23.81
N SER A 265 5.08 -23.94 -24.19
CA SER A 265 5.63 -25.18 -24.75
C SER A 265 5.63 -26.32 -23.72
N SER A 266 5.93 -26.03 -22.44
CA SER A 266 5.79 -27.01 -21.35
C SER A 266 4.35 -27.47 -21.15
N LEU A 267 3.36 -26.60 -21.33
CA LEU A 267 1.95 -27.01 -21.31
C LEU A 267 1.65 -27.99 -22.45
N VAL A 268 2.20 -27.76 -23.64
CA VAL A 268 2.05 -28.68 -24.78
C VAL A 268 2.68 -30.04 -24.48
N ASP A 269 3.82 -30.09 -23.79
CA ASP A 269 4.42 -31.34 -23.32
C ASP A 269 3.46 -32.11 -22.41
N GLU A 270 2.86 -31.42 -21.44
CA GLU A 270 1.90 -32.01 -20.50
C GLU A 270 0.60 -32.43 -21.20
N TYR A 271 0.16 -31.69 -22.22
CA TYR A 271 -1.01 -32.01 -23.03
C TYR A 271 -0.79 -33.32 -23.80
N ILE A 272 0.36 -33.45 -24.46
CA ILE A 272 0.75 -34.66 -25.21
C ILE A 272 0.90 -35.86 -24.28
N LYS A 273 1.39 -35.66 -23.04
CA LYS A 273 1.44 -36.71 -22.01
C LYS A 273 0.07 -37.11 -21.47
N GLY A 274 -0.98 -36.34 -21.76
CA GLY A 274 -2.35 -36.57 -21.28
C GLY A 274 -2.62 -36.03 -19.87
N ASN A 275 -1.71 -35.23 -19.30
CA ASN A 275 -1.79 -34.74 -17.92
C ASN A 275 -2.74 -33.53 -17.75
N VAL A 276 -3.03 -32.80 -18.84
CA VAL A 276 -3.86 -31.58 -18.83
C VAL A 276 -5.07 -31.66 -19.77
N SER A 277 -5.70 -32.82 -19.88
CA SER A 277 -6.85 -33.09 -20.78
C SER A 277 -8.09 -32.20 -20.59
N LYS A 278 -8.17 -31.45 -19.49
CA LYS A 278 -9.26 -30.51 -19.20
C LYS A 278 -9.01 -29.08 -19.69
N VAL A 279 -7.78 -28.77 -20.13
CA VAL A 279 -7.42 -27.45 -20.62
C VAL A 279 -7.99 -27.24 -22.02
N ASN A 280 -8.74 -26.16 -22.22
CA ASN A 280 -9.26 -25.82 -23.54
C ASN A 280 -8.16 -25.19 -24.40
N MET A 281 -7.52 -26.01 -25.24
CA MET A 281 -6.43 -25.59 -26.13
C MET A 281 -6.85 -24.52 -27.15
N ASN A 282 -8.14 -24.34 -27.43
CA ASN A 282 -8.61 -23.33 -28.39
C ASN A 282 -8.25 -21.89 -27.99
N ALA A 283 -8.22 -21.60 -26.69
CA ALA A 283 -7.81 -20.29 -26.19
C ALA A 283 -6.29 -20.07 -26.25
N ILE A 284 -5.51 -21.14 -26.41
CA ILE A 284 -4.05 -21.15 -26.30
C ILE A 284 -3.39 -21.20 -27.68
N TYR A 285 -3.99 -21.90 -28.65
CA TYR A 285 -3.46 -22.02 -30.01
C TYR A 285 -2.96 -20.71 -30.65
N PRO A 286 -3.65 -19.55 -30.50
CA PRO A 286 -3.17 -18.30 -31.11
C PRO A 286 -1.81 -17.83 -30.57
N PHE A 287 -1.41 -18.31 -29.40
CA PHE A 287 -0.21 -17.89 -28.68
C PHE A 287 0.90 -18.94 -28.71
N LEU A 288 0.65 -20.12 -29.29
CA LEU A 288 1.66 -21.17 -29.42
C LEU A 288 2.61 -20.91 -30.59
N SER A 289 3.84 -21.39 -30.43
CA SER A 289 4.80 -21.46 -31.52
C SER A 289 4.33 -22.40 -32.64
N GLN A 290 4.82 -22.18 -33.87
CA GLN A 290 4.52 -23.09 -34.98
C GLN A 290 5.01 -24.52 -34.72
N GLU A 291 6.10 -24.67 -33.96
CA GLU A 291 6.65 -25.97 -33.59
C GLU A 291 5.70 -26.71 -32.66
N ASP A 292 5.19 -26.04 -31.63
CA ASP A 292 4.25 -26.63 -30.68
C ASP A 292 2.91 -26.98 -31.33
N ILE A 293 2.41 -26.15 -32.24
CA ILE A 293 1.21 -26.47 -33.04
C ILE A 293 1.43 -27.74 -33.86
N LYS A 294 2.59 -27.89 -34.53
CA LYS A 294 2.92 -29.12 -35.28
C LYS A 294 2.97 -30.34 -34.37
N ARG A 295 3.54 -30.20 -33.17
CA ARG A 295 3.64 -31.29 -32.18
C ARG A 295 2.25 -31.77 -31.75
N ILE A 296 1.34 -30.85 -31.42
CA ILE A 296 -0.05 -31.17 -31.09
C ILE A 296 -0.75 -31.84 -32.29
N PHE A 297 -0.62 -31.28 -33.49
CA PHE A 297 -1.24 -31.85 -34.69
C PHE A 297 -0.84 -33.31 -34.93
N PHE A 298 0.46 -33.64 -34.85
CA PHE A 298 0.92 -35.02 -35.01
C PHE A 298 0.48 -35.94 -33.87
N TYR A 299 0.33 -35.41 -32.66
CA TYR A 299 -0.21 -36.16 -31.53
C TYR A 299 -1.69 -36.53 -31.76
N GLU A 300 -2.53 -35.56 -32.11
CA GLU A 300 -3.97 -35.79 -32.37
C GLU A 300 -4.19 -36.78 -33.52
N LEU A 301 -3.39 -36.69 -34.60
CA LEU A 301 -3.46 -37.66 -35.70
C LEU A 301 -3.14 -39.10 -35.27
N LYS A 302 -2.26 -39.29 -34.26
CA LYS A 302 -1.94 -40.62 -33.73
C LYS A 302 -3.04 -41.17 -32.82
N GLN A 303 -3.79 -40.30 -32.15
CA GLN A 303 -4.90 -40.72 -31.27
C GLN A 303 -6.21 -40.94 -32.02
N GLY A 304 -6.38 -40.35 -33.20
CA GLY A 304 -7.57 -40.47 -34.04
C GLY A 304 -7.67 -41.72 -34.94
N ASN A 305 -6.83 -42.74 -34.71
CA ASN A 305 -6.85 -44.04 -35.41
C ASN A 305 -7.22 -45.19 -34.46
#